data_AF-A0A955PS15-F1
#
_entry.id   AF-A0A955PS15-F1
#
_cell.length_a   1.000
_cell.length_b   1.000
_cell.length_c   1.000
_cell.angle_alpha   90.00
_cell.angle_beta   90.00
_cell.angle_gamma   90.00
#
_symmetry.space_group_name_H-M   'P 1'
#
loop_
_entity.id
_entity.type
_entity.pdbx_description
1 polymer ?
#
loop_
_entity_poly.entity_id
_entity_poly.type
_entity_poly.pdbx_seq_one_letter_code
_entity_poly.pdbx_strand_id
1 'polypeptide(L)'
;SFRKGAIASRRFWVGGAILAGLVLLQVGDCYRSHPFQLADYSPLIGGPRGARALGFESTYWCDALNDDFLEQLNREIPPDASIAVHALDAQPFREFQLEGVIPQGWRINHGGIPDIHVLQFRQGFFGPFERKLIDSDFEVVAESSLDGVPLVRAYRRIK
;
A
#
# COMPACT_ATOMS: atom_id res chain seq x y z
N SER A 1 -17.50 25.70 49.41
CA SER A 1 -17.87 24.45 48.72
C SER A 1 -18.09 24.64 47.20
N PHE A 2 -18.84 25.66 46.76
CA PHE A 2 -19.24 25.88 45.36
C PHE A 2 -18.13 25.97 44.29
N ARG A 3 -17.00 26.65 44.56
CA ARG A 3 -15.91 26.81 43.57
C ARG A 3 -15.23 25.49 43.16
N LYS A 4 -15.22 24.48 44.03
CA LYS A 4 -14.58 23.17 43.73
C LYS A 4 -15.39 22.36 42.71
N GLY A 5 -16.72 22.43 42.74
CA GLY A 5 -17.61 21.73 41.79
C GLY A 5 -17.61 22.30 40.37
N ALA A 6 -17.49 23.63 40.24
CA ALA A 6 -17.36 24.30 38.93
C ALA A 6 -16.03 23.98 38.23
N ILE A 7 -14.94 23.85 39.00
CA ILE A 7 -13.63 23.46 38.47
C ILE A 7 -13.61 21.97 38.07
N ALA A 8 -14.25 21.10 38.85
CA ALA A 8 -14.35 19.67 38.53
C ALA A 8 -15.19 19.41 37.26
N SER A 9 -16.33 20.09 37.11
CA SER A 9 -17.16 19.99 35.91
C SER A 9 -16.46 20.52 34.66
N ARG A 10 -15.73 21.64 34.74
CA ARG A 10 -14.93 22.17 33.62
C ARG A 10 -13.83 21.20 33.18
N ARG A 11 -13.15 20.54 34.12
CA ARG A 11 -12.12 19.52 33.81
C ARG A 11 -12.71 18.28 33.14
N PHE A 12 -13.91 17.87 33.55
CA PHE A 12 -14.64 16.76 32.92
C PHE A 12 -15.00 17.06 31.46
N TRP A 13 -15.56 18.24 31.18
CA TRP A 13 -15.90 18.65 29.81
C TRP A 13 -14.66 18.82 28.92
N VAL A 14 -13.58 19.40 29.45
CA VAL A 14 -12.32 19.51 28.71
C VAL A 14 -11.75 18.12 28.40
N GLY A 15 -11.76 17.20 29.38
CA GLY A 15 -11.33 15.82 29.15
C GLY A 15 -12.19 15.10 28.11
N GLY A 16 -13.52 15.29 28.16
CA GLY A 16 -14.44 14.74 27.17
C GLY A 16 -14.20 15.29 25.77
N ALA A 17 -13.95 16.60 25.63
CA ALA A 17 -13.65 17.22 24.34
C ALA A 17 -12.32 16.73 23.76
N ILE A 18 -11.28 16.56 24.60
CA ILE A 18 -10.00 16.00 24.17
C ILE A 18 -10.19 14.56 23.67
N LEU A 19 -10.89 13.72 24.43
CA LEU A 19 -11.15 12.33 24.04
C LEU A 19 -11.95 12.26 22.73
N ALA A 20 -13.01 13.06 22.60
CA ALA A 20 -13.79 13.13 21.37
C ALA A 20 -12.93 13.57 20.18
N GLY A 21 -12.05 14.57 20.37
CA GLY A 21 -11.09 14.99 19.36
C GLY A 21 -10.14 13.87 18.93
N LEU A 22 -9.59 13.11 19.88
CA LEU A 22 -8.71 11.97 19.59
C LEU A 22 -9.43 10.85 18.82
N VAL A 23 -10.69 10.56 19.19
CA VAL A 23 -11.51 9.57 18.47
C VAL A 23 -11.79 10.02 17.05
N LEU A 24 -12.16 11.28 16.85
CA LEU A 24 -12.42 11.84 15.51
C LEU A 24 -11.17 11.81 14.63
N LEU A 25 -9.99 12.09 15.20
CA LEU A 25 -8.71 11.94 14.50
C LEU A 25 -8.48 10.49 14.05
N GLN A 26 -8.70 9.52 14.94
CA GLN A 26 -8.51 8.10 14.59
C GLN A 26 -9.50 7.62 13.52
N VAL A 27 -10.75 8.07 13.57
CA VAL A 27 -11.75 7.77 12.53
C VAL A 27 -11.34 8.39 11.20
N GLY A 28 -10.84 9.62 11.22
CA GLY A 28 -10.30 10.29 10.03
C GLY A 28 -9.12 9.54 9.41
N ASP A 29 -8.17 9.08 10.23
CA ASP A 29 -7.03 8.29 9.75
C ASP A 29 -7.46 6.94 9.17
N CYS A 30 -8.40 6.24 9.81
CA CYS A 30 -8.94 4.97 9.29
C CYS A 30 -9.66 5.17 7.94
N TYR A 31 -10.40 6.26 7.80
CA TYR A 31 -11.08 6.59 6.55
C TYR A 31 -10.09 6.96 5.44
N ARG A 32 -9.12 7.84 5.73
CA ARG A 32 -8.08 8.26 4.78
C ARG A 32 -7.23 7.09 4.29
N SER A 33 -6.90 6.17 5.20
CA SER A 33 -6.04 5.03 4.90
C SER A 33 -6.78 3.85 4.29
N HIS A 34 -8.10 3.87 4.14
CA HIS A 34 -8.82 2.76 3.52
C HIS A 34 -8.50 2.66 2.01
N PRO A 35 -8.24 1.45 1.46
CA PRO A 35 -8.17 0.12 2.08
C PRO A 35 -6.77 -0.33 2.54
N PHE A 36 -5.83 0.60 2.66
CA PHE A 36 -4.42 0.42 3.00
C PHE A 36 -4.09 0.72 4.48
N GLN A 37 -4.94 0.32 5.43
CA GLN A 37 -4.74 0.68 6.84
C GLN A 37 -3.44 0.08 7.43
N LEU A 38 -2.92 -0.99 6.83
CA LEU A 38 -1.64 -1.61 7.22
C LEU A 38 -0.40 -0.84 6.72
N ALA A 39 -0.59 0.06 5.74
CA ALA A 39 0.44 0.94 5.19
C ALA A 39 0.43 2.34 5.85
N ASP A 40 -0.56 2.62 6.70
CA ASP A 40 -0.66 3.92 7.35
C ASP A 40 0.30 4.04 8.53
N TYR A 41 0.83 5.25 8.71
CA TYR A 41 1.75 5.58 9.77
C TYR A 41 1.24 6.79 10.53
N SER A 42 1.61 6.89 11.81
CA SER A 42 1.15 7.99 12.66
C SER A 42 1.46 9.36 12.03
N PRO A 43 0.51 10.32 12.11
CA PRO A 43 0.78 11.70 11.71
C PRO A 43 2.01 12.32 12.41
N LEU A 44 2.37 11.85 13.60
CA LEU A 44 3.53 12.32 14.36
C LEU A 44 4.87 12.11 13.64
N ILE A 45 4.97 11.07 12.81
CA ILE A 45 6.17 10.82 11.99
C ILE A 45 6.02 11.35 10.57
N GLY A 46 4.97 12.14 10.30
CA GLY A 46 4.67 12.69 8.97
C GLY A 46 3.86 11.75 8.07
N GLY A 47 3.15 10.77 8.66
CA GLY A 47 2.35 9.80 7.92
C GLY A 47 3.19 8.90 7.01
N PRO A 48 2.59 8.28 5.98
CA PRO A 48 3.28 7.38 5.06
C PRO A 48 4.53 8.01 4.41
N ARG A 49 4.45 9.31 4.05
CA ARG A 49 5.57 10.04 3.44
C ARG A 49 6.76 10.19 4.38
N GLY A 50 6.48 10.60 5.62
CA GLY A 50 7.52 10.77 6.63
C GLY A 50 8.12 9.44 7.07
N ALA A 51 7.30 8.38 7.19
CA ALA A 51 7.79 7.02 7.43
C ALA A 51 8.75 6.56 6.33
N ARG A 52 8.36 6.72 5.05
CA ARG A 52 9.26 6.41 3.93
C ARG A 52 10.56 7.23 3.94
N ALA A 53 10.49 8.52 4.27
CA ALA A 53 11.68 9.36 4.39
C ALA A 53 12.63 8.92 5.51
N LEU A 54 12.09 8.32 6.57
CA LEU A 54 12.84 7.72 7.67
C LEU A 54 13.32 6.28 7.37
N GLY A 55 13.00 5.72 6.19
CA GLY A 55 13.44 4.40 5.76
C GLY A 55 12.54 3.24 6.22
N PHE A 56 11.31 3.52 6.67
CA PHE A 56 10.32 2.48 6.93
C PHE A 56 9.79 1.88 5.62
N GLU A 57 9.29 0.65 5.71
CA GLU A 57 8.58 -0.02 4.62
C GLU A 57 7.33 0.78 4.25
N SER A 58 6.98 0.84 2.96
CA SER A 58 5.77 1.57 2.56
C SER A 58 4.49 0.76 2.72
N THR A 59 4.58 -0.58 2.80
CA THR A 59 3.42 -1.47 2.75
C THR A 59 3.73 -2.79 3.46
N TYR A 60 2.69 -3.54 3.82
CA TYR A 60 2.84 -4.80 4.54
C TYR A 60 2.30 -5.99 3.75
N TRP A 61 3.15 -6.97 3.46
CA TRP A 61 2.84 -8.28 2.85
C TRP A 61 1.52 -8.38 2.06
N CYS A 62 1.57 -8.05 0.77
CA CYS A 62 0.47 -8.18 -0.19
C CYS A 62 -0.83 -7.40 0.11
N ASP A 63 -0.89 -6.57 1.17
CA ASP A 63 -2.03 -5.69 1.48
C ASP A 63 -2.45 -4.77 0.32
N ALA A 64 -1.49 -4.32 -0.48
CA ALA A 64 -1.74 -3.44 -1.61
C ALA A 64 -2.20 -4.17 -2.89
N LEU A 65 -2.24 -5.51 -2.90
CA LEU A 65 -2.83 -6.31 -3.98
C LEU A 65 -4.35 -6.39 -3.82
N ASN A 66 -5.01 -5.24 -3.80
CA ASN A 66 -6.46 -5.13 -3.66
C ASN A 66 -7.17 -5.23 -5.02
N ASP A 67 -8.50 -5.28 -4.98
CA ASP A 67 -9.35 -5.37 -6.17
C ASP A 67 -9.03 -4.26 -7.19
N ASP A 68 -8.88 -3.02 -6.74
CA ASP A 68 -8.54 -1.88 -7.61
C ASP A 68 -7.22 -2.08 -8.37
N PHE A 69 -6.20 -2.63 -7.71
CA PHE A 69 -4.91 -2.93 -8.34
C PHE A 69 -5.04 -4.09 -9.33
N LEU A 70 -5.72 -5.17 -8.95
CA LEU A 70 -5.91 -6.34 -9.80
C LEU A 70 -6.76 -6.00 -11.03
N GLU A 71 -7.78 -5.16 -10.89
CA GLU A 71 -8.57 -4.63 -12.01
C GLU A 71 -7.72 -3.79 -12.97
N GLN A 72 -6.85 -2.93 -12.45
CA GLN A 72 -5.89 -2.19 -13.29
C GLN A 72 -5.01 -3.16 -14.09
N LEU A 73 -4.44 -4.18 -13.44
CA LEU A 73 -3.61 -5.18 -14.13
C LEU A 73 -4.38 -5.91 -15.23
N ASN A 74 -5.60 -6.36 -14.94
CA ASN A 74 -6.45 -7.08 -15.88
C ASN A 74 -6.82 -6.25 -17.11
N ARG A 75 -6.95 -4.92 -16.97
CA ARG A 75 -7.20 -4.02 -18.11
C ARG A 75 -5.96 -3.79 -18.97
N GLU A 76 -4.80 -3.67 -18.33
CA GLU A 76 -3.59 -3.18 -18.98
C GLU A 76 -2.71 -4.28 -19.58
N ILE A 77 -2.89 -5.54 -19.15
CA ILE A 77 -1.97 -6.65 -19.46
C ILE A 77 -2.70 -7.78 -20.21
N PRO A 78 -2.09 -8.35 -21.27
CA PRO A 78 -2.67 -9.49 -21.99
C PRO A 78 -2.94 -10.72 -21.09
N PRO A 79 -3.97 -11.52 -21.39
CA PRO A 79 -4.37 -12.67 -20.56
C PRO A 79 -3.35 -13.83 -20.54
N ASP A 80 -2.32 -13.81 -21.40
CA ASP A 80 -1.26 -14.81 -21.53
C ASP A 80 0.14 -14.26 -21.17
N ALA A 81 0.20 -13.09 -20.51
CA ALA A 81 1.45 -12.44 -20.13
C ALA A 81 2.27 -13.22 -19.11
N SER A 82 3.59 -13.05 -19.17
CA SER A 82 4.51 -13.50 -18.13
C SER A 82 4.75 -12.42 -17.09
N ILE A 83 4.65 -12.77 -15.81
CA ILE A 83 4.71 -11.84 -14.68
C ILE A 83 5.82 -12.28 -13.74
N ALA A 84 6.74 -11.37 -13.41
CA ALA A 84 7.66 -11.56 -12.30
C ALA A 84 7.20 -10.72 -11.11
N VAL A 85 7.17 -11.31 -9.92
CA VAL A 85 6.85 -10.61 -8.68
C VAL A 85 8.13 -10.33 -7.88
N HIS A 86 8.21 -9.14 -7.29
CA HIS A 86 9.41 -8.60 -6.64
C HIS A 86 9.08 -8.05 -5.26
N ALA A 87 9.86 -8.43 -4.25
CA ALA A 87 9.64 -8.05 -2.84
C ALA A 87 8.26 -8.47 -2.27
N LEU A 88 7.60 -9.43 -2.93
CA LEU A 88 6.41 -10.15 -2.47
C LEU A 88 6.51 -11.62 -2.88
N ASP A 89 5.63 -12.46 -2.34
CA ASP A 89 5.56 -13.88 -2.70
C ASP A 89 4.63 -14.13 -3.90
N ALA A 90 4.84 -15.21 -4.65
CA ALA A 90 4.02 -15.55 -5.81
C ALA A 90 2.70 -16.23 -5.46
N GLN A 91 2.57 -16.77 -4.24
CA GLN A 91 1.40 -17.53 -3.83
C GLN A 91 0.07 -16.75 -3.95
N PRO A 92 -0.03 -15.46 -3.56
CA PRO A 92 -1.27 -14.69 -3.72
C PRO A 92 -1.76 -14.62 -5.16
N PHE A 93 -0.84 -14.49 -6.13
CA PHE A 93 -1.22 -14.50 -7.55
C PHE A 93 -1.79 -15.86 -7.97
N ARG A 94 -1.29 -16.98 -7.43
CA ARG A 94 -1.87 -18.31 -7.72
C ARG A 94 -3.25 -18.45 -7.10
N GLU A 95 -3.45 -17.91 -5.91
CA GLU A 95 -4.75 -17.90 -5.22
C GLU A 95 -5.77 -17.07 -6.01
N PHE A 96 -5.40 -15.87 -6.45
CA PHE A 96 -6.24 -15.05 -7.32
C PHE A 96 -6.55 -15.71 -8.66
N GLN A 97 -5.64 -16.53 -9.21
CA GLN A 97 -5.96 -17.36 -10.37
C GLN A 97 -7.05 -18.37 -10.01
N LEU A 98 -6.86 -19.16 -8.95
CA LEU A 98 -7.84 -20.17 -8.50
C LEU A 98 -9.23 -19.58 -8.23
N GLU A 99 -9.29 -18.36 -7.71
CA GLU A 99 -10.53 -17.63 -7.46
C GLU A 99 -11.15 -17.00 -8.72
N GLY A 100 -10.40 -16.96 -9.84
CA GLY A 100 -10.84 -16.36 -11.09
C GLY A 100 -10.77 -14.84 -11.12
N VAL A 101 -10.07 -14.21 -10.18
CA VAL A 101 -9.87 -12.76 -10.10
C VAL A 101 -8.89 -12.28 -11.17
N ILE A 102 -7.88 -13.10 -11.49
CA ILE A 102 -6.90 -12.82 -12.55
C ILE A 102 -6.83 -13.97 -13.57
N PRO A 103 -6.38 -13.71 -14.82
CA PRO A 103 -6.31 -14.72 -15.87
C PRO A 103 -5.49 -15.97 -15.51
N GLN A 104 -6.06 -17.14 -15.80
CA GLN A 104 -5.38 -18.44 -15.72
C GLN A 104 -4.19 -18.56 -16.69
N GLY A 105 -4.17 -17.75 -17.75
CA GLY A 105 -3.09 -17.74 -18.73
C GLY A 105 -1.83 -17.00 -18.26
N TRP A 106 -1.91 -16.21 -17.18
CA TRP A 106 -0.74 -15.51 -16.64
C TRP A 106 0.31 -16.48 -16.12
N ARG A 107 1.55 -16.32 -16.59
CA ARG A 107 2.69 -17.18 -16.23
C ARG A 107 3.51 -16.50 -15.13
N ILE A 108 3.20 -16.81 -13.88
CA ILE A 108 3.83 -16.19 -12.69
C ILE A 108 5.22 -16.80 -12.42
N ASN A 109 6.23 -15.94 -12.30
CA ASN A 109 7.65 -16.28 -12.10
C ASN A 109 8.17 -17.35 -13.06
N HIS A 110 7.70 -17.30 -14.31
CA HIS A 110 8.24 -18.16 -15.36
C HIS A 110 9.66 -17.72 -15.73
N GLY A 111 10.55 -18.68 -15.99
CA GLY A 111 11.91 -18.37 -16.44
C GLY A 111 11.93 -17.58 -17.75
N GLY A 112 12.94 -16.72 -17.92
CA GLY A 112 13.08 -15.83 -19.07
C GLY A 112 12.93 -14.36 -18.70
N ILE A 113 12.70 -13.51 -19.70
CA ILE A 113 12.42 -12.09 -19.50
C ILE A 113 10.90 -11.94 -19.38
N PRO A 114 10.37 -11.49 -18.24
CA PRO A 114 8.93 -11.34 -18.05
C PRO A 114 8.40 -10.11 -18.83
N ASP A 115 7.12 -10.16 -19.21
CA ASP A 115 6.43 -9.04 -19.85
C ASP A 115 6.14 -7.92 -18.84
N ILE A 116 5.85 -8.30 -17.60
CA ILE A 116 5.46 -7.41 -16.50
C ILE A 116 6.25 -7.74 -15.23
N HIS A 117 6.71 -6.71 -14.54
CA HIS A 117 7.29 -6.80 -13.21
C HIS A 117 6.35 -6.17 -12.19
N VAL A 118 5.84 -6.93 -11.23
CA VAL A 118 5.06 -6.41 -10.10
C VAL A 118 5.99 -6.26 -8.91
N LEU A 119 6.16 -5.04 -8.42
CA LEU A 119 7.01 -4.71 -7.28
C LEU A 119 6.15 -4.19 -6.13
N GLN A 120 6.21 -4.88 -5.00
CA GLN A 120 5.69 -4.35 -3.75
C GLN A 120 6.75 -3.46 -3.09
N PHE A 121 6.37 -2.28 -2.59
CA PHE A 121 7.28 -1.31 -1.97
C PHE A 121 7.69 -1.69 -0.55
N ARG A 122 8.40 -2.82 -0.47
CA ARG A 122 9.12 -3.29 0.71
C ARG A 122 10.62 -3.09 0.50
N GLN A 123 11.06 -1.85 0.67
CA GLN A 123 12.43 -1.36 0.45
C GLN A 123 13.51 -2.22 1.10
N GLY A 124 13.25 -2.86 2.24
CA GLY A 124 14.20 -3.77 2.90
C GLY A 124 14.58 -4.99 2.05
N PHE A 125 13.77 -5.34 1.06
CA PHE A 125 14.00 -6.45 0.12
C PHE A 125 14.61 -6.00 -1.21
N PHE A 126 14.86 -4.70 -1.40
CA PHE A 126 15.27 -4.17 -2.70
C PHE A 126 16.74 -4.44 -3.00
N GLY A 127 16.99 -5.29 -3.99
CA GLY A 127 18.29 -5.44 -4.61
C GLY A 127 18.55 -4.37 -5.69
N PRO A 128 19.64 -4.54 -6.46
CA PRO A 128 19.96 -3.63 -7.57
C PRO A 128 18.88 -3.60 -8.65
N PHE A 129 18.18 -4.72 -8.88
CA PHE A 129 17.16 -4.82 -9.91
C PHE A 129 15.87 -4.10 -9.53
N GLU A 130 15.39 -4.28 -8.29
CA GLU A 130 14.18 -3.59 -7.80
C GLU A 130 14.37 -2.06 -7.80
N ARG A 131 15.58 -1.59 -7.48
CA ARG A 131 15.92 -0.16 -7.59
C ARG A 131 15.88 0.31 -9.05
N LYS A 132 16.41 -0.50 -9.97
CA LYS A 132 16.37 -0.20 -11.40
C LYS A 132 14.94 -0.09 -11.96
N LEU A 133 13.99 -0.90 -11.46
CA LEU A 133 12.58 -0.77 -11.83
C LEU A 133 12.01 0.62 -11.51
N ILE A 134 12.51 1.26 -10.44
CA ILE A 134 12.05 2.57 -9.98
C ILE A 134 12.70 3.70 -10.79
N ASP A 135 13.91 3.49 -11.32
CA ASP A 135 14.79 4.58 -11.75
C ASP A 135 14.56 5.11 -13.18
N SER A 136 13.82 4.42 -14.07
CA SER A 136 13.12 4.95 -15.30
C SER A 136 13.07 4.04 -16.55
N ASP A 137 13.74 2.89 -16.58
CA ASP A 137 13.74 2.00 -17.77
C ASP A 137 12.40 1.30 -18.06
N PHE A 138 11.39 1.56 -17.22
CA PHE A 138 10.11 0.86 -17.21
C PHE A 138 8.95 1.84 -17.10
N GLU A 139 7.90 1.55 -17.85
CA GLU A 139 6.61 2.21 -17.79
C GLU A 139 5.78 1.63 -16.64
N VAL A 140 5.20 2.48 -15.80
CA VAL A 140 4.23 2.04 -14.78
C VAL A 140 2.88 1.82 -15.45
N VAL A 141 2.40 0.59 -15.45
CA VAL A 141 1.10 0.22 -16.04
C VAL A 141 -0.02 0.12 -15.00
N ALA A 142 0.31 -0.13 -13.74
CA ALA A 142 -0.66 -0.11 -12.64
C ALA A 142 0.03 0.34 -11.35
N GLU A 143 -0.70 1.04 -10.49
CA GLU A 143 -0.17 1.53 -9.21
C GLU A 143 -1.28 1.61 -8.15
N SER A 144 -0.94 1.19 -6.94
CA SER A 144 -1.65 1.59 -5.72
C SER A 144 -0.72 2.45 -4.86
N SER A 145 -1.23 3.57 -4.38
CA SER A 145 -0.49 4.51 -3.54
C SER A 145 -1.35 5.04 -2.40
N LEU A 146 -0.72 5.36 -1.28
CA LEU A 146 -1.34 6.06 -0.15
C LEU A 146 -0.63 7.40 0.05
N ASP A 147 -1.38 8.50 -0.02
CA ASP A 147 -0.85 9.87 0.02
C ASP A 147 0.30 10.11 -0.97
N GLY A 148 0.27 9.48 -2.15
CA GLY A 148 1.35 9.58 -3.16
C GLY A 148 2.61 8.78 -2.82
N VAL A 149 2.58 7.95 -1.77
CA VAL A 149 3.60 6.93 -1.51
C VAL A 149 3.19 5.64 -2.23
N PRO A 150 3.95 5.17 -3.23
CA PRO A 150 3.60 3.94 -3.91
C PRO A 150 3.75 2.74 -2.96
N LEU A 151 2.74 1.87 -2.97
CA LEU A 151 2.63 0.65 -2.18
C LEU A 151 2.93 -0.58 -3.03
N VAL A 152 2.38 -0.62 -4.25
CA VAL A 152 2.70 -1.63 -5.27
C VAL A 152 2.63 -0.98 -6.64
N ARG A 153 3.50 -1.42 -7.55
CA ARG A 153 3.50 -1.01 -8.95
C ARG A 153 3.70 -2.21 -9.86
N ALA A 154 3.06 -2.17 -11.01
CA ALA A 154 3.41 -3.03 -12.13
C ALA A 154 4.12 -2.23 -13.21
N TYR A 155 5.18 -2.83 -13.75
CA TYR A 155 6.09 -2.22 -14.68
C TYR A 155 6.16 -3.02 -15.96
N ARG A 156 6.16 -2.34 -17.11
CA ARG A 156 6.44 -2.90 -18.42
C ARG A 156 7.73 -2.28 -18.96
N ARG A 157 8.56 -3.09 -19.62
CA ARG A 157 9.78 -2.55 -20.26
C ARG A 157 9.41 -1.63 -21.42
N ILE A 158 10.01 -0.45 -21.47
CA ILE A 158 9.88 0.47 -22.61
C ILE A 158 10.66 -0.14 -23.78
N LYS A 159 10.01 -0.27 -24.95
CA LYS A 159 10.62 -0.83 -26.17
C LYS A 159 11.67 0.11 -26.76
#